data_AF-A0A1J3CWT2-F1
#
_entry.id   AF-A0A1J3CWT2-F1
#
_cell.length_a   1.000
_cell.length_b   1.000
_cell.length_c   1.000
_cell.angle_alpha   90.00
_cell.angle_beta   90.00
_cell.angle_gamma   90.00
#
_symmetry.space_group_name_H-M   'P 1'
#
loop_
_entity.id
_entity.type
_entity.pdbx_description
1 polymer ?
#
loop_
_entity_poly.entity_id
_entity_poly.type
_entity_poly.pdbx_seq_one_letter_code
_entity_poly.pdbx_strand_id
1 'polypeptide(L)'
;ALFWHDDWTSLGPLIDITGANGPRVSGIHKMASVKQACRGDSWSISGGRHPILRLLRDCLPTDIPPSLNDDQDCFLWRNSEFSTPGVFSASATWESFHPNPPILPWTKAVWFKECIPKHAF
;
A
#
# COMPACT_ATOMS: atom_id res chain seq x y z
N ALA A 1 6.83 -7.16 -3.12
CA ALA A 1 6.10 -7.30 -1.84
C ALA A 1 6.54 -8.53 -1.03
N LEU A 2 6.58 -8.45 0.30
CA LEU A 2 6.82 -9.55 1.25
C LEU A 2 5.52 -10.34 1.52
N PHE A 3 5.57 -11.66 1.36
CA PHE A 3 4.40 -12.55 1.44
C PHE A 3 3.64 -12.44 2.77
N TRP A 4 4.37 -12.34 3.88
CA TRP A 4 3.81 -12.36 5.23
C TRP A 4 3.44 -10.98 5.79
N HIS A 5 4.13 -9.94 5.34
CA HIS A 5 4.17 -8.65 6.03
C HIS A 5 3.47 -7.53 5.26
N ASP A 6 3.41 -7.62 3.93
CA ASP A 6 2.73 -6.62 3.13
C ASP A 6 1.26 -6.99 2.98
N ASP A 7 0.38 -5.98 2.90
CA ASP A 7 -1.03 -6.18 2.59
C ASP A 7 -1.23 -6.23 1.07
N TRP A 8 -0.87 -7.38 0.48
CA TRP A 8 -1.03 -7.63 -0.95
C TRP A 8 -2.29 -8.46 -1.28
N THR A 9 -3.03 -8.91 -0.26
CA THR A 9 -4.28 -9.68 -0.40
C THR A 9 -5.54 -8.87 -0.07
N SER A 10 -5.40 -7.61 0.37
CA SER A 10 -6.50 -6.78 0.90
C SER A 10 -7.17 -7.33 2.16
N LEU A 11 -6.55 -8.34 2.79
CA LEU A 11 -6.97 -8.93 4.07
C LEU A 11 -6.09 -8.46 5.23
N GLY A 12 -5.08 -7.62 4.95
CA GLY A 12 -3.99 -7.29 5.86
C GLY A 12 -2.81 -8.26 5.75
N PRO A 13 -1.76 -8.05 6.57
CA PRO A 13 -0.60 -8.93 6.62
C PRO A 13 -0.98 -10.37 6.99
N LEU A 14 -0.60 -11.34 6.16
CA LEU A 14 -0.91 -12.76 6.41
C LEU A 14 -0.33 -13.29 7.74
N ILE A 15 0.75 -12.67 8.25
CA ILE A 15 1.33 -13.03 9.55
C ILE A 15 0.39 -12.73 10.72
N ASP A 16 -0.46 -11.71 10.60
CA ASP A 16 -1.41 -11.32 11.65
C ASP A 16 -2.60 -12.28 11.67
N ILE A 17 -2.98 -12.80 10.50
CA ILE A 17 -4.08 -13.76 10.33
C ILE A 17 -3.66 -15.17 10.77
N THR A 18 -2.45 -15.61 10.38
CA THR A 18 -1.96 -16.98 10.63
C THR A 18 -1.16 -17.13 11.92
N GLY A 19 -0.76 -16.01 12.52
CA GLY A 19 0.09 -15.93 13.70
C GLY A 19 1.54 -16.35 13.43
N ALA A 20 2.38 -16.27 14.46
CA ALA A 20 3.82 -16.55 14.37
C ALA A 20 4.18 -17.96 13.86
N ASN A 21 3.25 -18.91 13.95
CA ASN A 21 3.42 -20.28 13.45
C ASN A 21 3.16 -20.41 11.94
N GLY A 22 2.56 -19.42 11.28
CA GLY A 22 2.27 -19.38 9.85
C GLY A 22 3.44 -19.84 8.98
N PRO A 23 4.60 -19.14 9.05
CA PRO A 23 5.80 -19.50 8.29
C PRO A 23 6.28 -20.93 8.51
N ARG A 24 6.28 -21.37 9.77
CA ARG A 24 6.76 -22.71 10.14
C ARG A 24 5.85 -23.80 9.59
N VAL A 25 4.54 -23.60 9.65
CA VAL A 25 3.55 -24.60 9.24
C VAL A 25 3.41 -24.68 7.72
N SER A 26 3.41 -23.54 7.03
CA SER A 26 3.34 -23.52 5.56
C SER A 26 4.63 -23.95 4.88
N GLY A 27 5.78 -23.76 5.55
CA GLY A 27 7.10 -23.98 4.97
C GLY A 27 7.60 -22.81 4.11
N ILE A 28 6.85 -21.70 4.06
CA ILE A 28 7.26 -20.48 3.35
C ILE A 28 8.11 -19.64 4.31
N HIS A 29 9.31 -19.25 3.86
CA HIS A 29 10.23 -18.47 4.66
C HIS A 29 9.59 -17.16 5.16
N LYS A 30 9.89 -16.75 6.40
CA LYS A 30 9.27 -15.58 7.05
C LYS A 30 9.46 -14.29 6.25
N MET A 31 10.61 -14.14 5.59
CA MET A 31 10.96 -12.99 4.75
C MET A 31 10.81 -13.29 3.24
N ALA A 32 10.05 -14.33 2.86
CA ALA A 32 9.85 -14.64 1.45
C ALA A 32 9.08 -13.51 0.75
N SER A 33 9.46 -13.20 -0.49
CA SER A 33 8.62 -12.41 -1.38
C SER A 33 7.41 -13.22 -1.85
N VAL A 34 6.37 -12.53 -2.35
CA VAL A 34 5.18 -13.21 -2.92
C VAL A 34 5.60 -14.16 -4.05
N LYS A 35 6.51 -13.73 -4.94
CA LYS A 35 7.06 -14.56 -6.02
C LYS A 35 7.79 -15.81 -5.51
N GLN A 36 8.55 -15.69 -4.42
CA GLN A 36 9.24 -16.84 -3.80
C GLN A 36 8.28 -17.83 -3.12
N ALA A 37 7.09 -17.38 -2.75
CA ALA A 37 6.05 -18.25 -2.20
C ALA A 37 5.27 -19.02 -3.29
N CYS A 38 5.53 -18.74 -4.57
CA CYS A 38 4.93 -19.42 -5.71
C CYS A 38 5.90 -20.45 -6.32
N ARG A 39 5.35 -21.53 -6.88
CA ARG A 39 6.07 -22.53 -7.67
C ARG A 39 5.32 -22.73 -8.99
N GLY A 40 5.79 -22.06 -10.05
CA GLY A 40 5.06 -21.95 -11.30
C GLY A 40 3.73 -21.23 -11.07
N ASP A 41 2.63 -21.83 -11.56
CA ASP A 41 1.27 -21.29 -11.43
C ASP A 41 0.55 -21.75 -10.13
N SER A 42 1.28 -22.23 -9.13
CA SER A 42 0.69 -22.70 -7.86
C SER A 42 1.43 -22.18 -6.63
N TRP A 43 0.70 -21.99 -5.53
CA TRP A 43 1.29 -21.59 -4.25
C TRP A 43 2.13 -22.74 -3.65
N SER A 44 3.31 -22.43 -3.13
CA SER A 44 4.22 -23.39 -2.49
C SER A 44 3.80 -23.76 -1.06
N ILE A 45 2.53 -24.16 -0.89
CA ILE A 45 1.95 -24.52 0.40
C ILE A 45 1.78 -26.04 0.46
N SER A 46 2.22 -26.65 1.57
CA SER A 46 2.04 -28.09 1.76
C SER A 46 0.56 -28.49 1.75
N GLY A 47 0.24 -29.67 1.20
CA GLY A 47 -1.13 -30.23 1.12
C GLY A 47 -1.75 -30.66 2.47
N GLY A 48 -1.18 -30.25 3.60
CA GLY A 48 -1.62 -30.68 4.93
C GLY A 48 -3.00 -30.17 5.33
N ARG A 49 -3.60 -30.86 6.32
CA ARG A 49 -4.91 -30.53 6.93
C ARG A 49 -4.81 -29.59 8.14
N HIS A 50 -3.64 -29.03 8.40
CA HIS A 50 -3.45 -28.12 9.53
C HIS A 50 -4.34 -26.88 9.38
N PRO A 51 -5.03 -26.39 10.43
CA PRO A 51 -5.96 -25.26 10.35
C PRO A 51 -5.36 -24.02 9.68
N ILE A 52 -4.10 -23.68 10.03
CA ILE A 52 -3.34 -22.59 9.40
C ILE A 52 -3.22 -22.75 7.87
N LEU A 53 -2.97 -23.97 7.37
CA LEU A 53 -2.87 -24.19 5.92
C LEU A 53 -4.21 -24.03 5.23
N ARG A 54 -5.30 -24.40 5.91
CA ARG A 54 -6.65 -24.19 5.41
C ARG A 54 -6.98 -22.71 5.33
N LEU A 55 -6.76 -21.99 6.43
CA LEU A 55 -6.94 -20.54 6.50
C LEU A 55 -6.13 -19.83 5.41
N LEU A 56 -4.87 -20.22 5.23
CA LEU A 56 -4.00 -19.62 4.25
C LEU A 56 -4.47 -19.92 2.81
N ARG A 57 -5.04 -21.10 2.52
CA ARG A 57 -5.68 -21.36 1.21
C ARG A 57 -6.96 -20.55 1.01
N ASP A 58 -7.73 -20.31 2.06
CA ASP A 58 -8.94 -19.49 1.99
C ASP A 58 -8.62 -17.99 1.81
N CYS A 59 -7.47 -17.53 2.31
CA CYS A 59 -6.99 -16.15 2.15
C CYS A 59 -6.31 -15.87 0.80
N LEU A 60 -5.82 -16.90 0.11
CA LEU A 60 -5.06 -16.73 -1.11
C LEU A 60 -5.94 -16.82 -2.35
N PRO A 61 -5.65 -16.04 -3.40
CA PRO A 61 -6.32 -16.18 -4.67
C PRO A 61 -5.97 -17.53 -5.32
N THR A 62 -6.98 -18.19 -5.91
CA THR A 62 -6.83 -19.48 -6.59
C THR A 62 -5.87 -19.40 -7.76
N ASP A 63 -5.96 -18.32 -8.53
CA ASP A 63 -5.10 -18.06 -9.68
C ASP A 63 -3.97 -17.10 -9.28
N ILE A 64 -2.73 -17.44 -9.65
CA ILE A 64 -1.59 -16.57 -9.42
C ILE A 64 -1.67 -15.37 -10.37
N PRO A 65 -1.59 -14.13 -9.86
CA PRO A 65 -1.60 -12.94 -10.69
C PRO A 65 -0.52 -13.01 -11.80
N PRO A 66 -0.86 -12.71 -13.07
CA PRO A 66 0.10 -12.65 -14.16
C PRO A 66 1.27 -11.69 -13.90
N SER A 67 1.06 -10.69 -13.04
CA SER A 67 2.09 -9.74 -12.61
C SER A 67 3.26 -10.38 -11.86
N LEU A 68 3.12 -11.62 -11.36
CA LEU A 68 4.23 -12.37 -10.76
C LEU A 68 5.09 -13.10 -11.81
N ASN A 69 4.61 -13.18 -13.07
CA ASN A 69 5.20 -14.04 -14.10
C ASN A 69 6.36 -13.44 -14.88
N ASP A 70 6.61 -12.12 -14.87
CA ASP A 70 7.88 -11.58 -15.41
C ASP A 70 8.13 -10.09 -15.17
N ASP A 71 7.12 -9.32 -14.77
CA ASP A 71 7.30 -7.89 -14.57
C ASP A 71 8.09 -7.60 -13.29
N GLN A 72 9.06 -6.69 -13.38
CA GLN A 72 9.80 -6.22 -12.22
C GLN A 72 8.88 -5.42 -11.28
N ASP A 73 8.93 -5.74 -9.98
CA ASP A 73 8.31 -4.93 -8.93
C ASP A 73 8.77 -3.47 -9.09
N CYS A 74 7.83 -2.54 -9.33
CA CYS A 74 8.11 -1.10 -9.36
C CYS A 74 7.47 -0.40 -8.16
N PHE A 75 8.22 0.50 -7.54
CA PHE A 75 7.71 1.34 -6.45
C PHE A 75 6.96 2.53 -7.05
N LEU A 76 5.68 2.67 -6.71
CA LEU A 76 4.84 3.80 -7.11
C LEU A 76 4.55 4.70 -5.91
N TRP A 77 4.59 6.01 -6.12
CA TRP A 77 4.28 7.02 -5.11
C TRP A 77 2.81 7.45 -5.19
N ARG A 78 2.12 7.49 -4.05
CA ARG A 78 0.77 8.04 -3.95
C ARG A 78 0.86 9.49 -3.48
N ASN A 79 0.59 10.44 -4.38
CA ASN A 79 0.77 11.88 -4.09
C ASN A 79 -0.37 12.48 -3.23
N SER A 80 -1.55 11.87 -3.23
CA SER A 80 -2.68 12.21 -2.36
C SER A 80 -3.54 10.98 -2.06
N GLU A 81 -4.34 11.03 -1.00
CA GLU A 81 -5.18 9.91 -0.52
C GLU A 81 -6.06 9.31 -1.62
N PHE A 82 -6.58 10.16 -2.52
CA PHE A 82 -7.48 9.76 -3.61
C PHE A 82 -6.78 9.61 -4.98
N SER A 83 -5.46 9.83 -5.05
CA SER A 83 -4.72 9.71 -6.31
C SER A 83 -4.32 8.27 -6.62
N THR A 84 -4.28 7.94 -7.91
CA THR A 84 -3.65 6.70 -8.38
C THR A 84 -2.15 6.76 -8.12
N PRO A 85 -1.53 5.69 -7.57
CA PRO A 85 -0.08 5.64 -7.40
C PRO A 85 0.65 5.82 -8.73
N GLY A 86 1.74 6.59 -8.73
CA GLY A 86 2.50 6.94 -9.93
C GLY A 86 3.87 7.53 -9.60
N VAL A 87 4.31 8.52 -10.38
CA VAL A 87 5.59 9.21 -10.16
C VAL A 87 5.47 10.18 -8.98
N PHE A 88 6.55 10.29 -8.19
CA PHE A 88 6.64 11.27 -7.11
C PHE A 88 6.51 12.71 -7.64
N SER A 89 5.68 13.52 -6.98
CA SER A 89 5.56 14.95 -7.20
C SER A 89 5.57 15.69 -5.88
N ALA A 90 6.59 16.53 -5.69
CA ALA A 90 6.71 17.35 -4.50
C ALA A 90 5.55 18.36 -4.37
N SER A 91 5.09 18.94 -5.48
CA SER A 91 3.98 19.90 -5.47
C SER A 91 2.65 19.23 -5.11
N ALA A 92 2.35 18.09 -5.71
CA ALA A 92 1.11 17.36 -5.41
C ALA A 92 1.09 16.84 -3.96
N THR A 93 2.23 16.36 -3.47
CA THR A 93 2.39 15.95 -2.07
C THR A 93 2.19 17.15 -1.12
N TRP A 94 2.73 18.32 -1.45
CA TRP A 94 2.54 19.54 -0.68
C TRP A 94 1.07 19.96 -0.60
N GLU A 95 0.36 19.97 -1.74
CA GLU A 95 -1.07 20.28 -1.81
C GLU A 95 -1.92 19.29 -1.00
N SER A 96 -1.56 18.01 -1.00
CA SER A 96 -2.25 16.99 -0.19
C SER A 96 -2.09 17.23 1.32
N PHE A 97 -0.94 17.75 1.77
CA PHE A 97 -0.72 18.08 3.18
C PHE A 97 -1.28 19.44 3.58
N HIS A 98 -1.48 20.35 2.62
CA HIS A 98 -1.94 21.71 2.84
C HIS A 98 -3.20 21.97 2.02
N PRO A 99 -4.36 21.41 2.43
CA PRO A 99 -5.62 21.66 1.73
C PRO A 99 -5.91 23.16 1.71
N ASN A 100 -6.43 23.64 0.58
CA ASN A 100 -6.72 25.06 0.42
C ASN A 100 -7.69 25.54 1.52
N PRO A 101 -7.33 26.58 2.28
CA PRO A 101 -8.24 27.15 3.26
C PRO A 101 -9.46 27.74 2.56
N PRO A 102 -10.61 27.83 3.24
CA PRO A 102 -11.80 28.46 2.68
C PRO A 102 -11.48 29.90 2.26
N ILE A 103 -12.09 30.34 1.16
CA ILE A 103 -11.93 31.72 0.69
C ILE A 103 -12.55 32.65 1.75
N LEU A 104 -11.71 33.44 2.41
CA LEU A 104 -12.18 34.41 3.39
C LEU A 104 -12.57 35.71 2.68
N PRO A 105 -13.78 36.25 2.90
CA PRO A 105 -14.27 37.41 2.17
C PRO A 105 -13.45 38.68 2.45
N TRP A 106 -12.82 38.76 3.63
CA TRP A 106 -11.98 39.88 4.03
C TRP A 106 -10.59 39.88 3.37
N THR A 107 -10.15 38.77 2.76
CA THR A 107 -8.79 38.68 2.20
C THR A 107 -8.54 39.75 1.14
N LYS A 108 -9.53 40.08 0.30
CA LYS A 108 -9.38 41.16 -0.70
C LYS A 108 -9.36 42.57 -0.10
N ALA A 109 -9.93 42.76 1.08
CA ALA A 109 -9.89 44.05 1.78
C ALA A 109 -8.51 44.28 2.44
N VAL A 110 -7.83 43.21 2.83
CA VAL A 110 -6.52 43.28 3.49
C VAL A 110 -5.36 43.14 2.48
N TRP A 111 -5.49 42.25 1.51
CA TRP A 111 -4.46 41.88 0.54
C TRP A 111 -4.88 42.28 -0.88
N PHE A 112 -4.83 43.58 -1.16
CA PHE A 112 -4.98 44.14 -2.50
C PHE A 112 -3.69 44.79 -2.97
N LYS A 113 -3.56 44.97 -4.29
CA LYS A 113 -2.42 45.64 -4.90
C LYS A 113 -2.30 47.05 -4.30
N GLU A 114 -1.14 47.37 -3.73
CA GLU A 114 -0.81 48.62 -2.99
C GLU A 114 -1.04 48.61 -1.47
N CYS A 115 -1.64 47.56 -0.89
CA CYS A 115 -1.72 47.42 0.57
C CYS A 115 -0.50 46.67 1.13
N ILE A 116 0.15 47.24 2.15
CA ILE A 116 1.13 46.53 2.97
C ILE A 116 0.49 46.34 4.35
N PRO A 117 -0.01 45.13 4.69
CA PRO A 117 -0.77 44.93 5.94
C PRO A 117 -0.02 45.30 7.21
N LYS A 118 1.31 45.21 7.21
CA LYS A 118 2.16 45.65 8.33
C LYS A 118 2.10 47.17 8.58
N HIS A 119 1.63 47.95 7.61
CA HIS A 119 1.46 49.40 7.68
C HIS A 119 -0.02 49.82 7.67
N ALA A 120 -0.96 48.87 7.84
CA ALA A 120 -2.37 49.19 8.07
C ALA A 120 -2.57 49.55 9.55
N PHE A 121 -3.38 50.57 9.82
CA PHE A 121 -3.56 51.24 11.12
C PHE A 121 -4.46 50.46 12.09
#